data_AF-E0SJL8-F1
#
_entry.id   AF-E0SJL8-F1
#
_cell.length_a   1.000
_cell.length_b   1.000
_cell.length_c   1.000
_cell.angle_alpha   90.00
_cell.angle_beta   90.00
_cell.angle_gamma   90.00
#
_symmetry.space_group_name_H-M   'P 1'
#
loop_
_entity.id
_entity.type
_entity.pdbx_description
1 polymer ?
#
loop_
_entity_poly.entity_id
_entity_poly.type
_entity_poly.pdbx_seq_one_letter_code
_entity_poly.pdbx_strand_id
1 'polypeptide(L)'
;MLMHSSFKASSFAGVIETEGASVSSVQRALKEILLSGLPSESELAADVPEKYLDKYDDYLPESLLAKGYGAKAYDIEGTQIWLQKNIL
;
A
#
# COMPACT_ATOMS: atom_id res chain seq x y z
N MET A 1 2.77 -0.71 -1.15
CA MET A 1 3.27 -2.04 -1.55
C MET A 1 4.20 -2.00 -2.75
N LEU A 2 3.74 -1.74 -3.98
CA LEU A 2 4.65 -1.72 -5.16
C LEU A 2 5.81 -0.72 -5.01
N MET A 3 5.54 0.47 -4.46
CA MET A 3 6.58 1.46 -4.15
C MET A 3 7.60 0.95 -3.12
N HIS A 4 7.16 0.16 -2.11
CA HIS A 4 8.06 -0.50 -1.15
C HIS A 4 8.91 -1.60 -1.79
N SER A 5 8.44 -2.21 -2.89
CA SER A 5 9.20 -3.15 -3.71
C SER A 5 10.04 -2.46 -4.79
N SER A 6 10.37 -1.17 -4.61
CA SER A 6 11.20 -0.37 -5.53
C SER A 6 10.62 -0.11 -6.92
N PHE A 7 9.31 -0.31 -7.12
CA PHE A 7 8.65 0.07 -8.38
C PHE A 7 8.28 1.55 -8.37
N LYS A 8 8.48 2.22 -9.51
CA LYS A 8 7.85 3.51 -9.78
C LYS A 8 6.41 3.24 -10.20
N ALA A 9 5.48 3.40 -9.25
CA ALA A 9 4.07 3.15 -9.46
C ALA A 9 3.24 4.43 -9.27
N SER A 10 2.20 4.60 -10.07
CA SER A 10 1.22 5.68 -9.93
C SER A 10 -0.19 5.16 -10.19
N SER A 11 -1.20 6.02 -10.02
CA SER A 11 -2.59 5.73 -10.36
C SER A 11 -3.11 6.80 -11.30
N PHE A 12 -3.61 6.39 -12.46
CA PHE A 12 -4.22 7.28 -13.45
C PHE A 12 -5.50 6.65 -14.01
N ALA A 13 -6.58 7.42 -14.04
CA ALA A 13 -7.90 6.98 -14.52
C ALA A 13 -8.40 5.65 -13.90
N GLY A 14 -8.03 5.36 -12.65
CA GLY A 14 -8.42 4.13 -11.94
C GLY A 14 -7.55 2.90 -12.25
N VAL A 15 -6.45 3.07 -13.00
CA VAL A 15 -5.48 2.03 -13.32
C VAL A 15 -4.17 2.32 -12.60
N ILE A 16 -3.55 1.26 -12.08
CA ILE A 16 -2.19 1.34 -11.53
C ILE A 16 -1.20 1.21 -12.68
N GLU A 17 -0.33 2.21 -12.81
CA GLU A 17 0.71 2.26 -13.85
C GLU A 17 2.09 2.05 -13.22
N THR A 18 2.96 1.29 -13.88
CA THR A 18 4.35 1.10 -13.45
C THR A 18 5.32 1.34 -14.60
N GLU A 19 6.30 2.21 -14.39
CA GLU A 19 7.34 2.49 -15.39
C GLU A 19 8.53 1.53 -15.27
N GLY A 20 9.07 1.09 -16.41
CA GLY A 20 10.30 0.28 -16.46
C GLY A 20 10.16 -1.14 -15.89
N ALA A 21 8.93 -1.61 -15.67
CA ALA A 21 8.64 -2.92 -15.11
C ALA A 21 8.08 -3.88 -16.16
N SER A 22 8.49 -5.15 -16.10
CA SER A 22 7.83 -6.23 -16.85
C SER A 22 6.71 -6.85 -16.02
N VAL A 23 5.71 -7.46 -16.68
CA VAL A 23 4.65 -8.24 -16.02
C VAL A 23 5.25 -9.29 -15.08
N SER A 24 6.28 -10.02 -15.52
CA SER A 24 6.95 -11.04 -14.71
C SER A 24 7.64 -10.47 -13.47
N SER A 25 8.23 -9.26 -13.56
CA SER A 25 8.86 -8.62 -12.42
C SER A 25 7.85 -8.20 -11.35
N VAL A 26 6.69 -7.66 -11.77
CA VAL A 26 5.61 -7.29 -10.87
C VAL A 26 4.98 -8.52 -10.22
N GLN A 27 4.72 -9.57 -11.00
CA GLN A 27 4.20 -10.84 -10.47
C GLN A 27 5.15 -11.45 -9.43
N ARG A 28 6.46 -11.46 -9.71
CA ARG A 28 7.45 -11.95 -8.76
C ARG A 28 7.44 -11.14 -7.45
N ALA A 29 7.44 -9.82 -7.55
CA ALA A 29 7.41 -8.96 -6.36
C ALA A 29 6.14 -9.18 -5.52
N LEU A 30 4.98 -9.30 -6.16
CA LEU A 30 3.72 -9.58 -5.45
C LEU A 30 3.73 -10.95 -4.76
N LYS A 31 4.34 -11.98 -5.38
CA LYS A 31 4.57 -13.28 -4.75
C LYS A 31 5.51 -13.19 -3.56
N GLU A 32 6.62 -12.48 -3.70
CA GLU A 32 7.58 -12.26 -2.63
C GLU A 32 6.94 -11.55 -1.43
N ILE A 33 6.15 -10.49 -1.67
CA ILE A 33 5.42 -9.79 -0.60
C ILE A 33 4.43 -10.73 0.10
N LEU A 34 3.72 -11.56 -0.67
CA LEU A 34 2.77 -12.52 -0.08
C LEU A 34 3.48 -13.55 0.81
N LEU A 35 4.69 -13.97 0.44
CA LEU A 35 5.51 -14.92 1.20
C LEU A 35 6.17 -14.29 2.44
N SER A 36 6.61 -13.03 2.33
CA SER A 36 7.25 -12.31 3.45
C SER A 36 6.25 -11.77 4.48
N GLY A 37 4.97 -11.70 4.11
CA GLY A 37 3.93 -11.00 4.86
C GLY A 37 3.68 -9.60 4.29
N LEU A 38 2.41 -9.21 4.26
CA LEU A 38 2.01 -7.88 3.82
C LEU A 38 2.33 -6.84 4.92
N PRO A 39 2.74 -5.62 4.54
CA PRO A 39 2.83 -4.53 5.50
C PRO A 39 1.45 -4.20 6.06
N SER A 40 1.42 -3.72 7.29
CA SER A 40 0.22 -3.17 7.91
C SER A 40 -0.25 -1.89 7.22
N GLU A 41 -1.51 -1.53 7.46
CA GLU A 41 -2.11 -0.30 6.96
C GLU A 41 -1.32 0.94 7.42
N SER A 42 -0.83 0.91 8.67
CA SER A 42 -0.08 2.03 9.26
C SER A 42 1.32 2.17 8.65
N GLU A 43 1.97 1.05 8.34
CA GLU A 43 3.27 1.05 7.64
C GLU A 43 3.14 1.57 6.22
N LEU A 44 2.06 1.23 5.52
CA LEU A 44 1.77 1.83 4.21
C LEU A 44 1.45 3.32 4.32
N ALA A 45 0.71 3.71 5.36
CA ALA A 45 0.35 5.09 5.57
C ALA A 45 1.56 5.96 5.91
N ALA A 46 2.60 5.45 6.57
CA ALA A 46 3.74 6.24 7.05
C ALA A 46 4.36 7.15 5.96
N ASP A 47 4.42 6.68 4.72
CA ASP A 47 5.03 7.41 3.60
C ASP A 47 4.07 8.42 2.91
N VAL A 48 2.80 8.50 3.34
CA VAL A 48 1.81 9.42 2.77
C VAL A 48 2.03 10.84 3.32
N PRO A 49 2.27 11.86 2.49
CA PRO A 49 2.51 13.21 3.01
C PRO A 49 1.31 13.85 3.72
N GLU A 50 0.09 13.65 3.21
CA GLU A 50 -1.15 14.22 3.75
C GLU A 50 -2.04 13.13 4.37
N LYS A 51 -2.03 13.07 5.71
CA LYS A 51 -2.73 12.05 6.51
C LYS A 51 -3.88 12.59 7.36
N TYR A 52 -4.14 13.89 7.28
CA TYR A 52 -5.17 14.57 8.05
C TYR A 52 -6.56 14.26 7.48
N LEU A 53 -7.39 13.60 8.28
CA LEU A 53 -8.76 13.21 7.95
C LEU A 53 -9.79 14.12 8.64
N ASP A 54 -9.46 14.61 9.83
CA ASP A 54 -10.36 15.38 10.69
C ASP A 54 -9.74 16.71 11.16
N LYS A 55 -10.61 17.61 11.66
CA LYS A 55 -10.26 18.98 12.04
C LYS A 55 -9.14 19.10 13.09
N TYR A 56 -8.97 18.08 13.92
CA TYR A 56 -8.03 18.10 15.06
C TYR A 56 -6.84 17.16 14.88
N ASP A 57 -6.64 16.63 13.67
CA ASP A 57 -5.53 15.72 13.38
C ASP A 57 -4.16 16.41 13.50
N ASP A 58 -4.08 17.74 13.32
CA ASP A 58 -2.87 18.54 13.58
C ASP A 58 -2.31 18.39 15.01
N TYR A 59 -3.13 17.94 15.96
CA TYR A 59 -2.72 17.70 17.35
C TYR A 59 -2.29 16.26 17.63
N LEU A 60 -2.44 15.35 16.67
CA LEU A 60 -2.08 13.95 16.83
C LEU A 60 -0.60 13.71 16.49
N PRO A 61 0.07 12.81 17.22
CA PRO A 61 1.38 12.33 16.80
C PRO A 61 1.27 11.53 15.50
N GLU A 62 2.35 11.54 14.74
CA GLU A 62 2.46 10.87 13.43
C GLU A 62 2.01 9.40 13.44
N SER A 63 2.32 8.66 14.50
CA SER A 63 1.91 7.26 14.64
C SER A 63 0.39 7.08 14.72
N LEU A 64 -0.34 8.03 15.32
CA LEU A 64 -1.81 8.00 15.36
C LEU A 64 -2.41 8.47 14.04
N LEU A 65 -1.79 9.44 13.36
CA LEU A 65 -2.18 9.85 12.02
C LEU A 65 -2.04 8.70 11.01
N ALA A 66 -0.88 8.05 10.97
CA ALA A 66 -0.65 6.89 10.11
C ALA A 66 -1.62 5.75 10.41
N LYS A 67 -1.91 5.49 11.69
CA LYS A 67 -2.89 4.47 12.07
C LYS A 67 -4.31 4.79 11.61
N GLY A 68 -4.78 6.01 11.86
CA GLY A 68 -6.11 6.46 11.49
C GLY A 68 -6.30 6.51 9.98
N TYR A 69 -5.35 7.12 9.26
CA TYR A 69 -5.34 7.17 7.81
C TYR A 69 -5.28 5.77 7.20
N GLY A 70 -4.33 4.95 7.65
CA GLY A 70 -4.15 3.60 7.12
C GLY A 70 -5.41 2.76 7.23
N ALA A 71 -6.05 2.73 8.41
CA ALA A 71 -7.27 1.96 8.64
C ALA A 71 -8.45 2.39 7.74
N LYS A 72 -8.45 3.65 7.27
CA LYS A 72 -9.47 4.18 6.36
C LYS A 72 -9.12 3.95 4.88
N ALA A 73 -7.84 4.00 4.54
CA ALA A 73 -7.37 4.01 3.16
C ALA A 73 -7.07 2.62 2.61
N TYR A 74 -6.70 1.66 3.47
CA TYR A 74 -6.17 0.37 3.03
C TYR A 74 -6.95 -0.81 3.61
N ASP A 75 -7.18 -1.81 2.76
CA ASP A 75 -7.73 -3.12 3.11
C ASP A 75 -6.64 -4.18 2.88
N ILE A 76 -5.79 -4.40 3.90
CA ILE A 76 -4.68 -5.36 3.80
C ILE A 76 -5.21 -6.80 3.75
N GLU A 77 -6.24 -7.12 4.53
CA GLU A 77 -6.84 -8.45 4.57
C GLU A 77 -7.47 -8.82 3.21
N GLY A 78 -8.30 -7.93 2.66
CA GLY A 78 -8.89 -8.11 1.34
C GLY A 78 -7.83 -8.21 0.23
N THR A 79 -6.78 -7.39 0.32
CA THR A 79 -5.63 -7.47 -0.61
C THR A 79 -4.93 -8.82 -0.53
N GLN A 80 -4.66 -9.32 0.67
CA GLN A 80 -4.05 -10.64 0.87
C GLN A 80 -4.91 -11.75 0.27
N ILE A 81 -6.21 -11.75 0.55
CA ILE A 81 -7.16 -12.73 0.00
C ILE A 81 -7.17 -12.68 -1.53
N TRP A 82 -7.16 -11.47 -2.11
CA TRP A 82 -7.16 -11.31 -3.56
C TRP A 82 -5.88 -11.84 -4.20
N LEU A 83 -4.71 -11.53 -3.62
CA LEU A 83 -3.41 -12.00 -4.11
C LEU A 83 -3.32 -13.53 -4.06
N GLN A 84 -3.79 -14.13 -2.96
CA GLN A 84 -3.80 -15.58 -2.81
C GLN A 84 -4.67 -16.30 -3.84
N LYS A 85 -5.74 -15.66 -4.33
CA LYS A 85 -6.64 -16.25 -5.32
C LYS A 85 -6.18 -16.05 -6.78
N ASN A 86 -5.41 -15.00 -7.05
CA ASN A 86 -5.16 -14.54 -8.42
C ASN A 86 -3.68 -14.57 -8.84
N ILE A 87 -2.74 -14.67 -7.90
CA ILE A 87 -1.30 -14.62 -8.19
C ILE A 87 -0.59 -15.94 -7.87
N LEU A 88 -1.08 -16.70 -6.88
CA LEU A 88 -0.60 -18.06 -6.60
C LEU A 88 -0.95 -19.02 -7.75
#